data_AF-A0A7K1C8E2-F1
#
_entry.id   AF-A0A7K1C8E2-F1
#
_cell.length_a   1.000
_cell.length_b   1.000
_cell.length_c   1.000
_cell.angle_alpha   90.00
_cell.angle_beta   90.00
_cell.angle_gamma   90.00
#
_symmetry.space_group_name_H-M   'P 1'
#
loop_
_entity.id
_entity.type
_entity.pdbx_description
1 polymer ?
#
loop_
_entity_poly.entity_id
_entity_poly.type
_entity_poly.pdbx_seq_one_letter_code
_entity_poly.pdbx_strand_id
1 'polypeptide(L)'
;MEELTNRPESGVEARRRWSSRRTGTLVVAVSVVVSLYWWWPGITGRGESFDAAPAVMVVGGGQLARSEEKVLRRLREEGYSALWGGRPTDWCEAREMVSSAEISPTRAVVLHAPVASSDCADPEDLAGDIVGAVDAFGARAVLVIGLEVADRDDPVARALIDRGVAVVDPEALIGDPTAVDERVDCLWWDDCVFEGLNPGYVVLRDADGLTAAGQQRVARLIVATVQ
;
A
#
# COMPACT_ATOMS: atom_id res chain seq x y z
N MET A 1 44.50 12.39 -75.72
CA MET A 1 45.24 11.12 -75.58
C MET A 1 44.40 10.20 -74.73
N GLU A 2 44.31 8.96 -75.18
CA GLU A 2 43.64 7.79 -74.59
C GLU A 2 43.77 7.71 -73.06
N GLU A 3 42.87 7.09 -72.30
CA GLU A 3 42.70 5.62 -72.30
C GLU A 3 41.40 5.20 -71.59
N LEU A 4 40.66 4.31 -72.27
CA LEU A 4 39.67 3.41 -71.70
C LEU A 4 40.35 2.45 -70.72
N THR A 5 39.63 1.99 -69.68
CA THR A 5 39.49 0.58 -69.25
C THR A 5 38.85 0.51 -67.85
N ASN A 6 37.57 0.13 -67.75
CA ASN A 6 37.05 -1.25 -67.65
C ASN A 6 37.27 -1.92 -66.26
N ARG A 7 36.22 -1.98 -65.41
CA ARG A 7 36.04 -2.97 -64.32
C ARG A 7 34.68 -2.80 -63.59
N PRO A 8 34.16 -3.81 -62.86
CA PRO A 8 33.22 -4.84 -63.33
C PRO A 8 31.83 -4.76 -62.65
N GLU A 9 30.77 -5.11 -63.39
CA GLU A 9 29.35 -5.08 -62.96
C GLU A 9 28.90 -6.22 -62.02
N SER A 10 29.80 -7.04 -61.46
CA SER A 10 29.40 -8.26 -60.74
C SER A 10 29.17 -8.13 -59.23
N GLY A 11 29.39 -6.94 -58.62
CA GLY A 11 29.35 -6.77 -57.16
C GLY A 11 28.03 -6.25 -56.58
N VAL A 12 27.15 -5.67 -57.41
CA VAL A 12 26.01 -4.86 -56.92
C VAL A 12 24.78 -5.72 -56.61
N GLU A 13 24.55 -6.79 -57.37
CA GLU A 13 23.35 -7.62 -57.22
C GLU A 13 23.38 -8.52 -55.98
N ALA A 14 24.55 -9.03 -55.59
CA ALA A 14 24.70 -9.85 -54.39
C ALA A 14 24.48 -9.04 -53.09
N ARG A 15 24.86 -7.76 -53.06
CA ARG A 15 24.64 -6.87 -51.89
C ARG A 15 23.19 -6.47 -51.70
N ARG A 16 22.42 -6.26 -52.78
CA ARG A 16 20.98 -5.91 -52.68
C ARG A 16 20.14 -7.04 -52.09
N ARG A 17 20.47 -8.30 -52.41
CA ARG A 17 19.71 -9.47 -51.91
C ARG A 17 19.96 -9.77 -50.43
N TRP A 18 21.14 -9.40 -49.91
CA TRP A 18 21.51 -9.58 -48.51
C TRP A 18 20.97 -8.45 -47.62
N SER A 19 20.92 -7.21 -48.14
CA SER A 19 20.30 -6.11 -47.40
C SER A 19 18.78 -6.28 -47.28
N SER A 20 18.08 -6.68 -48.35
CA SER A 20 16.61 -6.82 -48.30
C SER A 20 16.12 -7.91 -47.35
N ARG A 21 16.85 -9.03 -47.25
CA ARG A 21 16.54 -10.09 -46.27
C ARG A 21 16.73 -9.60 -44.84
N ARG A 22 17.78 -8.82 -44.55
CA ARG A 22 18.01 -8.26 -43.22
C ARG A 22 16.97 -7.21 -42.83
N THR A 23 16.58 -6.35 -43.77
CA THR A 23 15.55 -5.33 -43.52
C THR A 23 14.18 -5.97 -43.32
N GLY A 24 13.83 -7.00 -44.09
CA GLY A 24 12.58 -7.74 -43.93
C GLY A 24 12.46 -8.42 -42.56
N THR A 25 13.54 -9.09 -42.10
CA THR A 25 13.55 -9.72 -40.77
C THR A 25 13.47 -8.68 -39.65
N LEU A 26 14.13 -7.52 -39.79
CA LEU A 26 14.07 -6.44 -38.81
C LEU A 26 12.66 -5.85 -38.70
N VAL A 27 11.99 -5.60 -39.83
CA VAL A 27 10.62 -5.08 -39.82
C VAL A 27 9.68 -6.09 -39.18
N VAL A 28 9.74 -7.37 -39.55
CA VAL A 28 8.89 -8.41 -38.95
C VAL A 28 9.17 -8.57 -37.45
N ALA A 29 10.43 -8.56 -37.03
CA ALA A 29 10.79 -8.63 -35.61
C ALA A 29 10.25 -7.43 -34.82
N VAL A 30 10.37 -6.21 -35.36
CA VAL A 30 9.81 -5.00 -34.74
C VAL A 30 8.29 -5.06 -34.69
N SER A 31 7.62 -5.49 -35.75
CA SER A 31 6.16 -5.64 -35.78
C SER A 31 5.67 -6.67 -34.75
N VAL A 32 6.38 -7.79 -34.60
CA VAL A 32 6.06 -8.83 -33.61
C VAL A 32 6.31 -8.32 -32.20
N VAL A 33 7.42 -7.60 -31.94
CA VAL A 33 7.69 -7.00 -30.62
C VAL A 33 6.64 -5.94 -30.28
N VAL A 34 6.27 -5.06 -31.22
CA VAL A 34 5.23 -4.05 -31.01
C VAL A 34 3.86 -4.69 -30.81
N SER A 35 3.54 -5.76 -31.55
CA SER A 35 2.28 -6.48 -31.38
C SER A 35 2.24 -7.26 -30.07
N LEU A 36 3.34 -7.89 -29.66
CA LEU A 36 3.46 -8.55 -28.35
C LEU A 36 3.41 -7.53 -27.21
N TYR A 37 4.01 -6.34 -27.38
CA TYR A 37 3.94 -5.25 -26.42
C TYR A 37 2.52 -4.69 -26.31
N TRP A 38 1.81 -4.53 -27.42
CA TRP A 38 0.46 -3.99 -27.45
C TRP A 38 -0.62 -5.02 -27.05
N TRP A 39 -0.36 -6.30 -27.29
CA TRP A 39 -1.29 -7.40 -27.00
C TRP A 39 -0.98 -8.15 -25.70
N TRP A 40 -0.01 -7.69 -24.89
CA TRP A 40 0.22 -8.22 -23.54
C TRP A 40 -0.66 -7.49 -22.51
N PRO A 41 -1.68 -8.14 -21.93
CA PRO A 41 -2.30 -7.68 -20.70
C PRO A 41 -1.52 -8.29 -19.53
N GLY A 42 -0.64 -7.54 -18.88
CA GLY A 42 -0.24 -7.89 -17.50
C GLY A 42 1.23 -8.15 -17.15
N ILE A 43 2.20 -7.41 -17.72
CA ILE A 43 3.55 -7.30 -17.10
C ILE A 43 3.99 -5.83 -16.89
N THR A 44 3.41 -4.88 -17.62
CA THR A 44 3.15 -3.58 -17.02
C THR A 44 1.90 -3.78 -16.18
N GLY A 45 2.06 -4.03 -14.88
CA GLY A 45 0.95 -3.85 -13.94
C GLY A 45 0.27 -2.55 -14.30
N ARG A 46 -1.09 -2.52 -14.27
CA ARG A 46 -1.90 -1.33 -14.50
C ARG A 46 -1.03 -0.14 -14.19
N GLY A 47 -0.58 0.56 -15.24
CA GLY A 47 0.11 1.80 -15.06
C GLY A 47 -0.93 2.63 -14.34
N GLU A 48 -0.84 2.66 -13.02
CA GLU A 48 -1.40 3.71 -12.21
C GLU A 48 -0.79 4.92 -12.89
N SER A 49 -1.57 5.53 -13.76
CA SER A 49 -1.34 6.91 -14.15
C SER A 49 -1.02 7.57 -12.83
N PHE A 50 0.21 8.07 -12.67
CA PHE A 50 0.64 8.76 -11.46
C PHE A 50 -0.27 9.97 -11.13
N ASP A 51 -1.23 10.27 -12.03
CA ASP A 51 -2.30 11.26 -11.92
C ASP A 51 -3.63 10.72 -11.33
N ALA A 52 -3.78 9.42 -11.07
CA ALA A 52 -5.00 8.86 -10.49
C ALA A 52 -4.93 8.89 -8.97
N ALA A 53 -5.78 9.71 -8.36
CA ALA A 53 -5.98 9.76 -6.91
C ALA A 53 -6.20 8.35 -6.32
N PRO A 54 -5.51 7.98 -5.22
CA PRO A 54 -5.71 6.69 -4.58
C PRO A 54 -7.13 6.59 -4.03
N ALA A 55 -7.69 5.38 -3.98
CA ALA A 55 -8.94 5.15 -3.27
C ALA A 55 -8.74 5.31 -1.76
N VAL A 56 -7.63 4.78 -1.24
CA VAL A 56 -7.37 4.71 0.19
C VAL A 56 -5.99 5.28 0.50
N MET A 57 -5.94 6.22 1.44
CA MET A 57 -4.69 6.72 2.01
C MET A 57 -4.57 6.22 3.45
N VAL A 58 -3.40 5.72 3.84
CA VAL A 58 -3.12 5.30 5.22
C VAL A 58 -2.07 6.22 5.81
N VAL A 59 -2.42 6.90 6.90
CA VAL A 59 -1.53 7.71 7.73
C VAL A 59 -1.42 6.99 9.07
N GLY A 60 -0.39 6.15 9.19
CA GLY A 60 -0.27 5.19 10.28
C GLY A 60 1.14 5.11 10.83
N GLY A 61 1.30 5.41 12.12
CA GLY A 61 2.55 5.31 12.87
C GLY A 61 2.76 3.97 13.57
N GLY A 62 3.79 3.90 14.42
CA GLY A 62 3.96 2.83 15.42
C GLY A 62 3.85 1.40 14.90
N GLN A 63 3.02 0.58 15.56
CA GLN A 63 2.76 -0.80 15.19
C GLN A 63 1.99 -0.93 13.87
N LEU A 64 1.17 0.08 13.51
CA LEU A 64 0.50 0.09 12.22
C LEU A 64 1.48 0.26 11.06
N ALA A 65 2.50 1.10 11.21
CA ALA A 65 3.56 1.29 10.21
C ALA A 65 4.32 0.00 9.89
N ARG A 66 4.51 -0.87 10.88
CA ARG A 66 5.13 -2.20 10.67
C ARG A 66 4.25 -3.14 9.84
N SER A 67 2.96 -2.88 9.82
CA SER A 67 1.97 -3.66 9.06
C SER A 67 1.77 -3.15 7.63
N GLU A 68 2.47 -2.09 7.21
CA GLU A 68 2.26 -1.40 5.94
C GLU A 68 2.19 -2.33 4.72
N GLU A 69 3.17 -3.21 4.56
CA GLU A 69 3.21 -4.15 3.43
C GLU A 69 1.93 -5.01 3.38
N LYS A 70 1.47 -5.49 4.53
CA LYS A 70 0.29 -6.37 4.65
C LYS A 70 -0.99 -5.60 4.39
N VAL A 71 -1.12 -4.39 4.96
CA VAL A 71 -2.27 -3.50 4.77
C VAL A 71 -2.42 -3.11 3.29
N LEU A 72 -1.35 -2.58 2.69
CA LEU A 72 -1.39 -2.15 1.29
C LEU A 72 -1.63 -3.32 0.34
N ARG A 73 -0.96 -4.46 0.55
CA ARG A 73 -1.20 -5.66 -0.26
C ARG A 73 -2.67 -6.07 -0.20
N ARG A 74 -3.27 -6.12 1.00
CA ARG A 74 -4.65 -6.56 1.17
C ARG A 74 -5.65 -5.58 0.55
N LEU A 75 -5.44 -4.28 0.70
CA LEU A 75 -6.25 -3.26 0.02
C LEU A 75 -6.20 -3.43 -1.51
N ARG A 76 -5.03 -3.69 -2.08
CA ARG A 76 -4.87 -3.95 -3.52
C ARG A 76 -5.52 -5.26 -3.96
N GLU A 77 -5.45 -6.32 -3.15
CA GLU A 77 -6.13 -7.60 -3.40
C GLU A 77 -7.66 -7.44 -3.48
N GLU A 78 -8.23 -6.52 -2.68
CA GLU A 78 -9.66 -6.17 -2.74
C GLU A 78 -9.98 -5.14 -3.84
N GLY A 79 -9.00 -4.73 -4.65
CA GLY A 79 -9.19 -3.86 -5.80
C GLY A 79 -9.06 -2.36 -5.53
N TYR A 80 -8.63 -1.94 -4.35
CA TYR A 80 -8.36 -0.52 -4.05
C TYR A 80 -6.96 -0.09 -4.51
N SER A 81 -6.86 1.10 -5.12
CA SER A 81 -5.57 1.81 -5.19
C SER A 81 -5.28 2.38 -3.80
N ALA A 82 -4.16 1.98 -3.21
CA ALA A 82 -3.82 2.31 -1.83
C ALA A 82 -2.41 2.88 -1.72
N LEU A 83 -2.27 3.96 -0.95
CA LEU A 83 -1.01 4.64 -0.69
C LEU A 83 -0.78 4.78 0.82
N TRP A 84 0.48 4.64 1.24
CA TRP A 84 0.89 5.07 2.57
C TRP A 84 1.25 6.56 2.54
N GLY A 85 0.41 7.39 3.16
CA GLY A 85 0.56 8.85 3.18
C GLY A 85 1.64 9.32 4.15
N GLY A 86 1.91 8.56 5.21
CA GLY A 86 2.97 8.90 6.16
C GLY A 86 2.97 8.03 7.42
N ARG A 87 4.03 8.14 8.20
CA ARG A 87 4.26 7.38 9.44
C ARG A 87 4.36 8.34 10.61
N PRO A 88 3.23 8.95 11.05
CA PRO A 88 3.27 9.93 12.10
C PRO A 88 3.80 9.32 13.39
N THR A 89 4.59 10.09 14.12
CA THR A 89 5.00 9.77 15.48
C THR A 89 3.95 10.20 16.49
N ASP A 90 3.16 11.23 16.20
CA ASP A 90 2.07 11.72 17.04
C ASP A 90 0.89 12.29 16.20
N TRP A 91 -0.17 12.74 16.88
CA TRP A 91 -1.33 13.32 16.19
C TRP A 91 -1.07 14.67 15.51
N CYS A 92 -0.04 15.42 15.92
CA CYS A 92 0.32 16.68 15.29
C CYS A 92 0.87 16.43 13.89
N GLU A 93 1.80 15.47 13.80
CA GLU A 93 2.39 15.02 12.55
C GLU A 93 1.33 14.36 11.67
N ALA A 94 0.40 13.59 12.26
CA ALA A 94 -0.73 13.02 11.51
C ALA A 94 -1.61 14.12 10.87
N ARG A 95 -1.94 15.17 11.62
CA ARG A 95 -2.65 16.34 11.10
C ARG A 95 -1.87 17.01 9.97
N GLU A 96 -0.57 17.22 10.12
CA GLU A 96 0.26 17.79 9.06
C GLU A 96 0.24 16.94 7.79
N MET A 97 0.42 15.62 7.92
CA MET A 97 0.40 14.68 6.79
C MET A 97 -0.94 14.68 6.06
N VAL A 98 -2.06 14.75 6.77
CA VAL A 98 -3.39 14.78 6.14
C VAL A 98 -3.66 16.16 5.52
N SER A 99 -3.36 17.25 6.23
CA SER A 99 -3.65 18.62 5.77
C SER A 99 -2.76 19.10 4.63
N SER A 100 -1.53 18.60 4.54
CA SER A 100 -0.56 18.93 3.47
C SER A 100 -0.53 17.90 2.34
N ALA A 101 -1.40 16.88 2.39
CA ALA A 101 -1.45 15.87 1.35
C ALA A 101 -1.83 16.50 0.00
N GLU A 102 -0.86 16.49 -0.93
CA GLU A 102 -1.10 16.85 -2.33
C GLU A 102 -1.99 15.82 -3.05
N ILE A 103 -2.17 14.67 -2.42
CA ILE A 103 -2.90 13.51 -2.95
C ILE A 103 -4.22 13.40 -2.19
N SER A 104 -5.34 13.62 -2.90
CA SER A 104 -6.68 13.53 -2.32
C SER A 104 -7.26 12.13 -2.52
N PRO A 105 -7.40 11.29 -1.46
CA PRO A 105 -8.01 9.98 -1.58
C PRO A 105 -9.51 10.07 -1.89
N THR A 106 -10.03 9.12 -2.66
CA THR A 106 -11.43 9.16 -3.13
C THR A 106 -12.41 8.34 -2.30
N ARG A 107 -11.93 7.48 -1.39
CA ARG A 107 -12.78 6.60 -0.57
C ARG A 107 -12.55 6.75 0.92
N ALA A 108 -11.32 6.58 1.40
CA ALA A 108 -11.05 6.59 2.84
C ALA A 108 -9.64 7.07 3.20
N VAL A 109 -9.52 7.64 4.40
CA VAL A 109 -8.26 7.90 5.09
C VAL A 109 -8.22 7.08 6.37
N VAL A 110 -7.27 6.15 6.45
CA VAL A 110 -7.02 5.36 7.66
C VAL A 110 -6.00 6.10 8.52
N LEU A 111 -6.34 6.35 9.78
CA LEU A 111 -5.62 7.21 10.71
C LEU A 111 -5.17 6.41 11.92
N HIS A 112 -3.90 6.56 12.29
CA HIS A 112 -3.34 6.04 13.52
C HIS A 112 -2.08 6.81 13.90
N ALA A 113 -2.04 7.31 15.13
CA ALA A 113 -0.84 7.85 15.76
C ALA A 113 -0.55 7.05 17.04
N PRO A 114 0.71 6.69 17.30
CA PRO A 114 1.08 5.78 18.38
C PRO A 114 1.19 6.46 19.75
N VAL A 115 1.19 7.80 19.80
CA VAL A 115 1.19 8.57 21.04
C VAL A 115 0.28 9.79 20.95
N ALA A 116 -0.29 10.15 22.10
CA ALA A 116 -1.01 11.39 22.28
C ALA A 116 -0.08 12.60 22.10
N SER A 117 -0.59 13.65 21.45
CA SER A 117 0.12 14.91 21.30
C SER A 117 0.01 15.78 22.56
N SER A 118 1.12 16.34 23.04
CA SER A 118 1.11 17.29 24.17
C SER A 118 1.04 18.77 23.75
N ASP A 119 1.45 19.13 22.52
CA ASP A 119 1.91 20.50 22.26
C ASP A 119 1.32 21.22 21.02
N CYS A 120 0.59 20.55 20.12
CA CYS A 120 0.16 21.21 18.87
C CYS A 120 -1.22 21.89 18.90
N ALA A 121 -2.18 21.38 19.65
CA ALA A 121 -3.54 21.94 19.77
C ALA A 121 -4.29 21.24 20.92
N ASP A 122 -5.45 21.80 21.29
CA ASP A 122 -6.42 21.06 22.08
C ASP A 122 -6.88 19.81 21.32
N PRO A 123 -7.09 18.65 21.98
CA PRO A 123 -7.49 17.42 21.31
C PRO A 123 -8.77 17.54 20.47
N GLU A 124 -9.73 18.36 20.90
CA GLU A 124 -10.98 18.57 20.16
C GLU A 124 -10.73 19.36 18.87
N ASP A 125 -9.93 20.42 18.95
CA ASP A 125 -9.54 21.21 17.78
C ASP A 125 -8.75 20.36 16.78
N LEU A 126 -7.80 19.56 17.27
CA LEU A 126 -6.97 18.68 16.44
C LEU A 126 -7.80 17.62 15.71
N ALA A 127 -8.75 16.99 16.41
CA ALA A 127 -9.68 16.05 15.81
C ALA A 127 -10.58 16.73 14.75
N GLY A 128 -11.00 17.97 15.02
CA GLY A 128 -11.75 18.80 14.06
C GLY A 128 -10.96 19.09 12.78
N ASP A 129 -9.69 19.48 12.92
CA ASP A 129 -8.80 19.76 11.80
C ASP A 129 -8.57 18.51 10.93
N ILE A 130 -8.33 17.36 11.56
CA ILE A 130 -8.13 16.09 10.86
C ILE A 130 -9.39 15.71 10.07
N VAL A 131 -10.56 15.73 10.71
CA VAL A 131 -11.83 15.39 10.03
C VAL A 131 -12.12 16.38 8.92
N GLY A 132 -11.95 17.69 9.16
CA GLY A 132 -12.15 18.71 8.14
C GLY A 132 -11.23 18.53 6.92
N ALA A 133 -9.99 18.13 7.13
CA ALA A 133 -9.06 17.82 6.04
C ALA A 133 -9.48 16.56 5.26
N VAL A 134 -9.93 15.50 5.94
CA VAL A 134 -10.42 14.29 5.29
C VAL A 134 -11.70 14.55 4.50
N ASP A 135 -12.64 15.32 5.06
CA ASP A 135 -13.90 15.71 4.41
C ASP A 135 -13.65 16.57 3.16
N ALA A 136 -12.62 17.42 3.17
CA ALA A 136 -12.23 18.22 2.00
C ALA A 136 -11.82 17.35 0.79
N PHE A 137 -11.36 16.10 1.02
CA PHE A 137 -11.11 15.14 -0.05
C PHE A 137 -12.38 14.44 -0.55
N GLY A 138 -13.50 14.53 0.19
CA GLY A 138 -14.69 13.71 -0.05
C GLY A 138 -14.51 12.24 0.36
N ALA A 139 -13.52 11.95 1.20
CA ALA A 139 -13.26 10.62 1.75
C ALA A 139 -13.85 10.47 3.16
N ARG A 140 -13.95 9.24 3.66
CA ARG A 140 -14.29 8.98 5.07
C ARG A 140 -13.05 8.77 5.92
N ALA A 141 -13.08 9.23 7.16
CA ALA A 141 -12.05 8.90 8.15
C ALA A 141 -12.32 7.51 8.75
N VAL A 142 -11.26 6.73 8.94
CA VAL A 142 -11.24 5.47 9.67
C VAL A 142 -10.12 5.53 10.69
N LEU A 143 -10.43 5.36 11.96
CA LEU A 143 -9.48 5.43 13.07
C LEU A 143 -9.07 4.02 13.51
N VAL A 144 -7.78 3.76 13.64
CA VAL A 144 -7.26 2.51 14.23
C VAL A 144 -6.74 2.79 15.63
N ILE A 145 -7.27 2.07 16.61
CA ILE A 145 -6.89 2.12 18.04
C ILE A 145 -6.52 0.72 18.53
N GLY A 146 -6.09 0.59 19.79
CA GLY A 146 -5.86 -0.70 20.44
C GLY A 146 -4.62 -1.44 19.92
N LEU A 147 -3.77 -0.76 19.14
CA LEU A 147 -2.50 -1.29 18.67
C LEU A 147 -1.39 -1.05 19.69
N GLU A 148 -1.47 0.08 20.38
CA GLU A 148 -0.62 0.44 21.50
C GLU A 148 -1.45 0.64 22.78
N VAL A 149 -0.82 0.49 23.93
CA VAL A 149 -1.45 0.81 25.23
C VAL A 149 -1.84 2.29 25.30
N ALA A 150 -1.05 3.16 24.65
CA ALA A 150 -1.27 4.59 24.62
C ALA A 150 -2.60 4.98 23.96
N ASP A 151 -3.12 4.17 23.04
CA ASP A 151 -4.34 4.46 22.27
C ASP A 151 -5.61 4.48 23.13
N ARG A 152 -5.65 3.68 24.21
CA ARG A 152 -6.89 3.41 24.97
C ARG A 152 -7.48 4.63 25.65
N ASP A 153 -6.62 5.55 26.08
CA ASP A 153 -7.01 6.76 26.78
C ASP A 153 -6.67 8.04 26.00
N ASP A 154 -6.29 7.89 24.73
CA ASP A 154 -5.89 9.00 23.88
C ASP A 154 -7.05 10.01 23.70
N PRO A 155 -6.87 11.27 24.11
CA PRO A 155 -7.94 12.27 24.05
C PRO A 155 -8.30 12.67 22.62
N VAL A 156 -7.36 12.62 21.67
CA VAL A 156 -7.60 12.91 20.24
C VAL A 156 -8.38 11.77 19.62
N ALA A 157 -7.99 10.53 19.90
CA ALA A 157 -8.73 9.35 19.45
C ALA A 157 -10.19 9.40 19.95
N ARG A 158 -10.40 9.72 21.24
CA ARG A 158 -11.74 9.91 21.81
C ARG A 158 -12.52 11.02 21.10
N ALA A 159 -11.89 12.16 20.86
CA ALA A 159 -12.51 13.28 20.15
C ALA A 159 -12.86 12.97 18.68
N LEU A 160 -12.11 12.07 18.01
CA LEU A 160 -12.44 11.54 16.67
C LEU A 160 -13.64 10.57 16.74
N ILE A 161 -13.69 9.71 17.75
CA ILE A 161 -14.82 8.79 17.98
C ILE A 161 -16.11 9.56 18.24
N ASP A 162 -16.06 10.59 19.09
CA ASP A 162 -17.22 11.45 19.41
C ASP A 162 -17.75 12.20 18.19
N ARG A 163 -16.89 12.40 17.17
CA ARG A 163 -17.25 12.97 15.86
C ARG A 163 -17.81 11.94 14.88
N GLY A 164 -17.92 10.67 15.27
CA GLY A 164 -18.51 9.60 14.46
C GLY A 164 -17.54 8.95 13.47
N VAL A 165 -16.23 9.11 13.66
CA VAL A 165 -15.22 8.42 12.84
C VAL A 165 -15.35 6.90 13.04
N ALA A 166 -15.30 6.14 11.93
CA ALA A 166 -15.40 4.69 11.99
C ALA A 166 -14.15 4.10 12.69
N VAL A 167 -14.35 3.22 13.66
CA VAL A 167 -13.26 2.69 14.50
C VAL A 167 -12.91 1.26 14.10
N VAL A 168 -11.61 1.01 13.96
CA VAL A 168 -11.00 -0.31 13.93
C VAL A 168 -10.31 -0.54 15.25
N ASP A 169 -10.92 -1.38 16.09
CA ASP A 169 -10.31 -1.88 17.32
C ASP A 169 -9.99 -3.37 17.15
N PRO A 170 -8.71 -3.73 16.94
CA PRO A 170 -8.30 -5.09 16.74
C PRO A 170 -8.21 -5.89 18.04
N GLU A 171 -8.36 -5.28 19.22
CA GLU A 171 -8.17 -5.94 20.53
C GLU A 171 -8.95 -7.26 20.64
N ALA A 172 -10.18 -7.30 20.12
CA ALA A 172 -11.00 -8.51 20.11
C ALA A 172 -10.42 -9.68 19.29
N LEU A 173 -9.53 -9.40 18.32
CA LEU A 173 -8.90 -10.41 17.45
C LEU A 173 -7.40 -10.61 17.72
N ILE A 174 -6.71 -9.60 18.26
CA ILE A 174 -5.28 -9.66 18.52
C ILE A 174 -4.91 -9.78 20.01
N GLY A 175 -5.89 -9.64 20.90
CA GLY A 175 -5.67 -9.62 22.34
C GLY A 175 -5.23 -8.24 22.85
N ASP A 176 -5.07 -8.16 24.17
CA ASP A 176 -4.61 -6.95 24.85
C ASP A 176 -3.20 -6.56 24.33
N PRO A 177 -2.90 -5.28 24.05
CA PRO A 177 -1.59 -4.84 23.59
C PRO A 177 -0.43 -5.14 24.56
N THR A 178 -0.70 -5.51 25.82
CA THR A 178 0.27 -5.97 26.81
C THR A 178 0.50 -7.48 26.82
N ALA A 179 -0.35 -8.26 26.14
CA ALA A 179 -0.24 -9.71 26.07
C ALA A 179 0.83 -10.13 25.04
N VAL A 180 2.06 -10.29 25.52
CA VAL A 180 3.22 -10.73 24.74
C VAL A 180 3.36 -12.25 24.78
N ASP A 181 3.69 -12.87 23.65
CA ASP A 181 3.88 -14.31 23.47
C ASP A 181 2.64 -15.17 23.79
N GLU A 182 1.45 -14.55 23.81
CA GLU A 182 0.20 -15.28 23.98
C GLU A 182 -0.05 -16.19 22.76
N ARG A 183 -0.25 -17.48 23.04
CA ARG A 183 -0.57 -18.48 22.02
C ARG A 183 -2.07 -18.50 21.82
N VAL A 184 -2.51 -18.19 20.61
CA VAL A 184 -3.91 -18.25 20.22
C VAL A 184 -4.13 -19.27 19.12
N ASP A 185 -5.35 -19.79 19.05
CA ASP A 185 -5.74 -20.72 18.01
C ASP A 185 -5.57 -20.07 16.62
N CYS A 186 -5.07 -20.90 15.71
CA CYS A 186 -5.02 -20.51 14.31
C CYS A 186 -6.41 -20.36 13.73
N LEU A 187 -6.68 -19.19 13.17
CA LEU A 187 -7.83 -19.02 12.26
C LEU A 187 -7.49 -19.48 10.84
N TRP A 188 -6.20 -19.46 10.46
CA TRP A 188 -5.70 -19.88 9.15
C TRP A 188 -4.53 -20.83 9.30
N TRP A 189 -4.60 -21.94 8.57
CA TRP A 189 -3.62 -23.02 8.66
C TRP A 189 -2.23 -22.61 8.13
N ASP A 190 -2.18 -21.70 7.15
CA ASP A 190 -0.94 -21.18 6.55
C ASP A 190 -0.07 -20.41 7.55
N ASP A 191 -0.68 -19.81 8.58
CA ASP A 191 0.01 -19.00 9.57
C ASP A 191 0.43 -19.82 10.81
N CYS A 192 0.04 -21.10 10.88
CA CYS A 192 0.22 -21.92 12.08
C CYS A 192 1.65 -22.36 12.34
N VAL A 193 2.04 -22.25 13.60
CA VAL A 193 3.19 -22.96 14.17
C VAL A 193 2.70 -24.27 14.79
N PHE A 194 3.32 -25.38 14.37
CA PHE A 194 3.01 -26.72 14.89
C PHE A 194 4.13 -27.20 15.82
N GLU A 195 3.78 -27.51 17.07
CA GLU A 195 4.64 -28.21 18.01
C GLU A 195 4.14 -29.66 18.18
N GLY A 196 4.73 -30.58 17.42
CA GLY A 196 4.37 -32.01 17.46
C GLY A 196 2.99 -32.28 16.83
N LEU A 197 2.10 -32.96 17.57
CA LEU A 197 0.74 -33.32 17.12
C LEU A 197 -0.35 -32.38 17.67
N ASN A 198 0.03 -31.28 18.31
CA ASN A 198 -0.92 -30.32 18.88
C ASN A 198 -1.62 -29.52 17.78
N PRO A 199 -2.85 -29.02 18.02
CA PRO A 199 -3.46 -28.04 17.15
C PRO A 199 -2.50 -26.84 17.00
N GLY A 200 -2.29 -26.40 15.76
CA GLY A 200 -1.37 -25.30 15.47
C GLY A 200 -1.80 -24.03 16.20
N TYR A 201 -0.82 -23.24 16.63
CA TYR A 201 -1.06 -21.96 17.27
C TYR A 201 -0.35 -20.84 16.51
N VAL A 202 -0.75 -19.60 16.79
CA VAL A 202 0.00 -18.41 16.38
C VAL A 202 0.25 -17.53 17.58
N VAL A 203 1.35 -16.79 17.53
CA VAL A 203 1.62 -15.67 18.44
C VAL A 203 1.34 -14.41 17.66
N LEU A 204 0.50 -13.52 18.18
CA LEU A 204 0.11 -12.29 17.49
C LEU A 204 0.96 -11.09 17.90
N ARG A 205 1.55 -11.15 19.09
CA ARG A 205 2.50 -10.16 19.61
C ARG A 205 3.71 -10.82 20.25
N ASP A 206 4.89 -10.32 19.91
CA ASP A 206 6.17 -10.68 20.52
C ASP A 206 6.80 -9.46 21.22
N ALA A 207 8.03 -9.59 21.69
CA ALA A 207 8.76 -8.52 22.36
C ALA A 207 8.97 -7.27 21.49
N ASP A 208 8.94 -7.41 20.16
CA ASP A 208 9.09 -6.31 19.23
C ASP A 208 7.74 -5.68 18.87
N GLY A 209 6.62 -6.39 19.06
CA GLY A 209 5.27 -5.89 18.82
C GLY A 209 4.44 -6.87 17.99
N LEU A 210 3.71 -6.38 16.98
CA LEU A 210 2.90 -7.26 16.14
C LEU A 210 3.77 -8.20 15.29
N THR A 211 3.53 -9.51 15.44
CA THR A 211 4.10 -10.53 14.55
C THR A 211 3.47 -10.47 13.16
N ALA A 212 4.02 -11.20 12.20
CA ALA A 212 3.42 -11.30 10.86
C ALA A 212 1.94 -11.74 10.87
N ALA A 213 1.57 -12.65 11.78
CA ALA A 213 0.18 -13.09 11.94
C ALA A 213 -0.70 -11.98 12.54
N GLY A 214 -0.19 -11.22 13.53
CA GLY A 214 -0.87 -10.05 14.09
C GLY A 214 -1.13 -8.96 13.03
N GLN A 215 -0.09 -8.61 12.26
CA GLN A 215 -0.17 -7.63 11.18
C GLN A 215 -1.22 -8.00 10.13
N GLN A 216 -1.35 -9.30 9.80
CA GLN A 216 -2.35 -9.79 8.85
C GLN A 216 -3.79 -9.65 9.38
N ARG A 217 -4.01 -9.88 10.68
CA ARG A 217 -5.34 -9.69 11.30
C ARG A 217 -5.74 -8.21 11.28
N VAL A 218 -4.81 -7.33 11.65
CA VAL A 218 -5.03 -5.87 11.60
C VAL A 218 -5.35 -5.41 10.17
N ALA A 219 -4.57 -5.85 9.18
CA ALA A 219 -4.82 -5.52 7.78
C ALA A 219 -6.22 -5.91 7.31
N ARG A 220 -6.73 -7.06 7.74
CA ARG A 220 -8.09 -7.53 7.37
C ARG A 220 -9.19 -6.70 8.01
N LEU A 221 -9.02 -6.31 9.27
CA LEU A 221 -9.99 -5.44 9.96
C LEU A 221 -10.07 -4.05 9.32
N ILE A 222 -8.92 -3.48 8.97
CA ILE A 222 -8.86 -2.19 8.24
C ILE A 222 -9.60 -2.31 6.92
N VAL A 223 -9.28 -3.34 6.13
CA VAL A 223 -9.91 -3.57 4.83
C VAL A 223 -11.42 -3.77 4.95
N ALA A 224 -11.89 -4.55 5.92
CA ALA A 224 -13.32 -4.76 6.16
C ALA A 224 -14.05 -3.47 6.53
N THR A 225 -13.37 -2.54 7.22
CA THR A 225 -13.95 -1.25 7.61
C THR A 225 -13.92 -0.23 6.49
N VAL A 226 -12.96 -0.35 5.56
CA VAL A 226 -12.81 0.51 4.36
C VAL A 226 -13.68 0.07 3.17
N GLN A 227 -14.33 -1.10 3.25
CA GLN A 227 -15.43 -1.50 2.38
C GLN A 227 -16.69 -0.68 2.64
#